data_AF-A0AA97MU35-F1
#
_entry.id   AF-A0AA97MU35-F1
#
_cell.length_a   1.000
_cell.length_b   1.000
_cell.length_c   1.000
_cell.angle_alpha   90.00
_cell.angle_beta   90.00
_cell.angle_gamma   90.00
#
_symmetry.space_group_name_H-M   'P 1'
#
loop_
_entity.id
_entity.type
_entity.pdbx_description
1 polymer ?
#
loop_
_entity_poly.entity_id
_entity_poly.type
_entity_poly.pdbx_seq_one_letter_code
_entity_poly.pdbx_strand_id
1 'polypeptide(L)'
;RELWDILDHLSGREHPRARRDLAPASGQLRKVFGWGDFYSNIKTMKLNLLVTGKVVDHGNGTVNVFFQHNSTGHGNISVGLVPPAKAVQFDLEPQIFIEAKASKTFNCRVEWEKVARARQTSLCAHDPARSCSREQTRSEVSWLCSRPLRLLCVYVAFYSSDYRLVQKVCPDYHRHGHGPYFPSG
;
A
#
# COMPACT_ATOMS: atom_id res chain seq x y z
N ARG A 1 38.35 10.48 57.31
CA ARG A 1 37.43 10.12 56.20
C ARG A 1 37.58 8.63 55.95
N GLU A 2 37.29 7.89 57.01
CA GLU A 2 37.14 6.45 57.08
C GLU A 2 35.64 6.20 57.37
N LEU A 3 35.19 4.96 57.23
CA LEU A 3 33.97 4.34 57.77
C LEU A 3 32.96 3.80 56.73
N TRP A 4 33.00 4.21 55.46
CA TRP A 4 32.04 3.70 54.45
C TRP A 4 32.56 2.51 53.63
N ASP A 5 33.87 2.39 53.40
CA ASP A 5 34.44 1.33 52.55
C ASP A 5 34.56 -0.05 53.23
N ILE A 6 34.29 -0.13 54.54
CA ILE A 6 34.40 -1.38 55.33
C ILE A 6 33.04 -2.06 55.53
N LEU A 7 31.93 -1.35 55.30
CA LEU A 7 30.58 -1.91 55.44
C LEU A 7 30.12 -2.75 54.23
N ASP A 8 30.75 -2.57 53.07
CA ASP A 8 30.35 -3.26 51.83
C ASP A 8 30.89 -4.70 51.69
N HIS A 9 31.80 -5.11 52.59
CA HIS A 9 32.48 -6.41 52.49
C HIS A 9 32.00 -7.49 53.46
N LEU A 10 30.97 -7.23 54.30
CA LEU A 10 30.56 -8.17 55.36
C LEU A 10 29.08 -8.62 55.35
N SER A 11 28.33 -8.39 54.26
CA SER A 11 27.02 -9.02 54.06
C SER A 11 27.01 -9.68 52.67
N GLY A 12 27.33 -10.97 52.53
CA GLY A 12 26.63 -12.05 53.20
C GLY A 12 25.48 -12.59 52.33
N ARG A 13 25.83 -13.10 51.14
CA ARG A 13 25.33 -14.38 50.59
C ARG A 13 23.84 -14.72 50.82
N GLU A 14 22.99 -14.36 49.86
CA GLU A 14 21.65 -14.97 49.63
C GLU A 14 21.42 -15.11 48.11
N HIS A 15 21.52 -16.34 47.58
CA HIS A 15 20.70 -16.78 46.42
C HIS A 15 19.41 -17.37 47.02
N PRO A 16 18.22 -17.41 46.36
CA PRO A 16 18.03 -17.41 44.91
C PRO A 16 16.79 -16.62 44.43
N ARG A 17 16.91 -15.83 43.36
CA ARG A 17 15.74 -15.58 42.50
C ARG A 17 16.18 -15.74 41.06
N ALA A 18 15.84 -16.91 40.52
CA ALA A 18 15.77 -17.14 39.09
C ALA A 18 15.03 -15.94 38.48
N ARG A 19 15.80 -15.05 37.84
CA ARG A 19 15.27 -14.03 36.95
C ARG A 19 14.67 -14.84 35.81
N ARG A 20 13.38 -15.17 35.94
CA ARG A 20 12.58 -15.60 34.81
C ARG A 20 12.82 -14.53 33.77
N ASP A 21 13.59 -14.86 32.74
CA ASP A 21 13.46 -14.19 31.47
C ASP A 21 11.96 -14.18 31.20
N LEU A 22 11.40 -12.97 31.26
CA LEU A 22 10.07 -12.72 30.73
C LEU A 22 10.20 -12.99 29.25
N ALA A 23 10.03 -14.26 28.88
CA ALA A 23 9.65 -14.65 27.53
C ALA A 23 8.55 -13.67 27.12
N PRO A 24 8.67 -12.98 25.98
CA PRO A 24 7.64 -12.06 25.55
C PRO A 24 6.34 -12.85 25.48
N ALA A 25 5.39 -12.45 26.34
CA ALA A 25 4.13 -13.14 26.52
C ALA A 25 3.49 -13.38 25.15
N SER A 26 3.26 -14.66 24.88
CA SER A 26 2.43 -15.18 23.81
C SER A 26 1.11 -14.42 23.74
N GLY A 27 0.75 -13.93 22.54
CA GLY A 27 -0.64 -13.57 22.23
C GLY A 27 -0.85 -12.27 21.47
N GLN A 28 0.18 -11.45 21.22
CA GLN A 28 0.01 -10.37 20.25
C GLN A 28 0.05 -10.96 18.84
N LEU A 29 -1.11 -10.99 18.19
CA LEU A 29 -1.24 -11.14 16.74
C LEU A 29 -0.24 -10.17 16.10
N ARG A 30 0.94 -10.65 15.70
CA ARG A 30 1.97 -9.83 15.06
C ARG A 30 1.38 -9.38 13.75
N LYS A 31 0.78 -8.19 13.73
CA LYS A 31 0.21 -7.58 12.53
C LYS A 31 1.33 -7.55 11.48
N VAL A 32 1.22 -8.41 10.46
CA VAL A 32 2.30 -8.65 9.49
C VAL A 32 2.58 -7.39 8.65
N PHE A 33 1.62 -6.45 8.62
CA PHE A 33 1.66 -5.20 7.88
C PHE A 33 1.35 -4.02 8.83
N GLY A 34 2.22 -2.99 8.87
CA GLY A 34 2.09 -1.80 9.73
C GLY A 34 1.12 -0.70 9.27
N TRP A 35 1.09 -0.41 7.98
CA TRP A 35 0.01 0.21 7.20
C TRP A 35 -1.38 -0.35 7.56
N GLY A 36 -2.30 0.54 7.92
CA GLY A 36 -3.73 0.26 8.03
C GLY A 36 -4.42 0.41 6.66
N ASP A 37 -5.41 1.30 6.60
CA ASP A 37 -6.15 1.57 5.38
C ASP A 37 -5.36 2.55 4.47
N PHE A 38 -5.46 2.35 3.16
CA PHE A 38 -4.89 3.23 2.14
C PHE A 38 -5.96 4.22 1.65
N TYR A 39 -5.58 5.47 1.44
CA TYR A 39 -6.44 6.51 0.88
C TYR A 39 -5.63 7.39 -0.06
N SER A 40 -6.15 7.64 -1.25
CA SER A 40 -5.57 8.60 -2.21
C SER A 40 -6.67 9.32 -2.98
N ASN A 41 -6.50 10.62 -3.18
CA ASN A 41 -7.42 11.47 -3.92
C ASN A 41 -6.62 12.32 -4.91
N ILE A 42 -6.90 12.18 -6.20
CA ILE A 42 -6.24 12.91 -7.28
C ILE A 42 -7.34 13.59 -8.11
N LYS A 43 -7.28 14.92 -8.19
CA LYS A 43 -8.31 15.73 -8.86
C LYS A 43 -7.69 16.73 -9.82
N THR A 44 -8.25 16.77 -11.01
CA THR A 44 -7.93 17.71 -12.09
C THR A 44 -9.22 18.34 -12.62
N MET A 45 -9.11 19.19 -13.64
CA MET A 45 -10.30 19.78 -14.28
C MET A 45 -11.07 18.76 -15.10
N LYS A 46 -10.38 17.76 -15.66
CA LYS A 46 -10.98 16.77 -16.57
C LYS A 46 -11.25 15.40 -15.95
N LEU A 47 -10.59 15.07 -14.83
CA LEU A 47 -10.69 13.77 -14.18
C LEU A 47 -10.52 13.87 -12.66
N ASN A 48 -11.36 13.15 -11.94
CA ASN A 48 -11.29 12.96 -10.49
C ASN A 48 -11.14 11.48 -10.18
N LEU A 49 -10.30 11.15 -9.20
CA LEU A 49 -10.04 9.79 -8.74
C LEU A 49 -10.00 9.77 -7.21
N LEU A 50 -10.78 8.87 -6.62
CA LEU A 50 -10.72 8.51 -5.21
C LEU A 50 -10.39 7.02 -5.10
N VAL A 51 -9.31 6.68 -4.40
CA VAL A 51 -8.86 5.31 -4.13
C VAL A 51 -8.90 5.06 -2.63
N THR A 52 -9.49 3.94 -2.24
CA THR A 52 -9.38 3.38 -0.89
C THR A 52 -8.79 1.99 -0.97
N GLY A 53 -8.06 1.58 0.06
CA GLY A 53 -7.52 0.24 0.15
C GLY A 53 -7.57 -0.30 1.58
N LYS A 54 -7.72 -1.62 1.70
CA LYS A 54 -7.78 -2.31 2.99
C LYS A 54 -6.97 -3.60 2.94
N VAL A 55 -6.20 -3.83 3.99
CA VAL A 55 -5.38 -5.04 4.15
C VAL A 55 -6.04 -5.98 5.16
N VAL A 56 -6.15 -7.26 4.80
CA VAL A 56 -6.69 -8.32 5.66
C VAL A 56 -5.67 -9.45 5.74
N ASP A 57 -5.14 -9.68 6.94
CA ASP A 57 -4.25 -10.81 7.23
C ASP A 57 -5.09 -12.02 7.65
N HIS A 58 -4.91 -13.15 6.97
CA HIS A 58 -5.66 -14.38 7.23
C HIS A 58 -5.02 -15.24 8.32
N GLY A 59 -3.82 -14.91 8.80
CA GLY A 59 -3.09 -15.67 9.83
C GLY A 59 -2.52 -17.02 9.37
N ASN A 60 -2.93 -17.51 8.20
CA ASN A 60 -2.43 -18.73 7.55
C ASN A 60 -1.19 -18.48 6.65
N GLY A 61 -0.66 -17.25 6.64
CA GLY A 61 0.46 -16.86 5.78
C GLY A 61 0.06 -16.25 4.43
N THR A 62 -1.22 -15.97 4.20
CA THR A 62 -1.70 -15.14 3.10
C THR A 62 -2.31 -13.82 3.59
N VAL A 63 -2.30 -12.82 2.71
CA VAL A 63 -2.88 -11.49 2.96
C VAL A 63 -3.70 -11.11 1.75
N ASN A 64 -4.91 -10.58 1.98
CA ASN A 64 -5.70 -9.93 0.95
C ASN A 64 -5.55 -8.41 1.02
N VAL A 65 -5.40 -7.79 -0.14
CA VAL A 65 -5.45 -6.33 -0.29
C VAL A 65 -6.58 -5.98 -1.23
N PHE A 66 -7.57 -5.29 -0.69
CA PHE A 66 -8.71 -4.81 -1.44
C PHE A 66 -8.47 -3.37 -1.83
N PHE A 67 -8.67 -3.03 -3.10
CA PHE A 67 -8.79 -1.65 -3.53
C PHE A 67 -10.18 -1.40 -4.08
N GLN A 68 -10.75 -0.26 -3.70
CA GLN A 68 -11.90 0.31 -4.37
C GLN A 68 -11.49 1.66 -4.92
N HIS A 69 -11.76 1.93 -6.18
CA HIS A 69 -11.60 3.26 -6.73
C HIS A 69 -12.81 3.73 -7.50
N ASN A 70 -13.15 5.00 -7.29
CA ASN A 70 -14.20 5.71 -8.00
C ASN A 70 -13.54 6.82 -8.82
N SER A 71 -13.84 6.89 -10.11
CA SER A 71 -13.39 7.97 -10.96
C SER A 71 -14.54 8.65 -11.67
N THR A 72 -14.33 9.92 -11.99
CA THR A 72 -15.31 10.66 -12.78
C THR A 72 -14.62 11.68 -13.67
N GLY A 73 -14.95 11.66 -14.95
CA GLY A 73 -14.30 12.47 -15.98
C GLY A 73 -13.68 11.59 -17.05
N HIS A 74 -12.76 12.14 -17.83
CA HIS A 74 -12.18 11.42 -18.98
C HIS A 74 -10.69 11.15 -18.79
N GLY A 75 -10.32 9.86 -18.84
CA GLY A 75 -8.94 9.41 -18.77
C GLY A 75 -8.79 7.98 -18.27
N ASN A 76 -7.54 7.52 -18.22
CA ASN A 76 -7.19 6.16 -17.84
C ASN A 76 -6.60 6.13 -16.44
N ILE A 77 -7.06 5.17 -15.64
CA ILE A 77 -6.64 4.99 -14.25
C ILE A 77 -6.28 3.54 -14.04
N SER A 78 -5.15 3.29 -13.38
CA SER A 78 -4.79 1.99 -12.87
C SER A 78 -4.32 2.08 -11.42
N VAL A 79 -4.74 1.12 -10.61
CA VAL A 79 -4.37 0.98 -9.21
C VAL A 79 -4.00 -0.48 -8.98
N GLY A 80 -2.85 -0.74 -8.36
CA GLY A 80 -2.45 -2.11 -8.09
C GLY A 80 -1.26 -2.24 -7.17
N LEU A 81 -0.91 -3.48 -6.85
CA LEU A 81 0.29 -3.81 -6.10
C LEU A 81 1.47 -4.05 -7.04
N VAL A 82 2.63 -3.54 -6.66
CA VAL A 82 3.89 -3.74 -7.38
C VAL A 82 5.02 -4.07 -6.40
N PRO A 83 6.08 -4.77 -6.86
CA PRO A 83 7.29 -4.93 -6.06
C PRO A 83 8.01 -3.57 -5.86
N PRO A 84 8.77 -3.38 -4.76
CA PRO A 84 9.51 -2.14 -4.50
C PRO A 84 10.46 -1.72 -5.63
N ALA A 85 11.02 -2.69 -6.35
CA ALA A 85 11.92 -2.47 -7.48
C ALA A 85 11.25 -1.87 -8.73
N LYS A 86 9.91 -1.84 -8.81
CA LYS A 86 9.20 -1.23 -9.94
C LYS A 86 9.49 0.28 -9.97
N ALA A 87 10.06 0.77 -11.06
CA ALA A 87 10.32 2.21 -11.25
C ALA A 87 9.01 2.99 -11.38
N VAL A 88 9.04 4.28 -10.98
CA VAL A 88 7.95 5.23 -11.22
C VAL A 88 8.18 5.82 -12.60
N GLN A 89 7.28 5.52 -13.55
CA GLN A 89 7.41 6.01 -14.92
C GLN A 89 6.06 6.17 -15.59
N PHE A 90 5.98 7.11 -16.53
CA PHE A 90 4.82 7.27 -17.40
C PHE A 90 4.81 6.18 -18.47
N ASP A 91 4.17 5.06 -18.17
CA ASP A 91 3.91 4.00 -19.15
C ASP A 91 2.71 4.38 -20.03
N LEU A 92 2.90 4.42 -21.35
CA LEU A 92 1.83 4.70 -22.34
C LEU A 92 0.85 3.53 -22.50
N GLU A 93 1.28 2.31 -22.17
CA GLU A 93 0.50 1.08 -22.27
C GLU A 93 -0.14 0.73 -20.91
N PRO A 94 -1.42 0.29 -20.85
CA PRO A 94 -1.93 -0.39 -19.68
C PRO A 94 -1.04 -1.63 -19.46
N GLN A 95 -0.16 -1.59 -18.47
CA GLN A 95 0.71 -2.72 -18.15
C GLN A 95 -0.08 -3.83 -17.45
N ILE A 96 -1.02 -4.42 -18.20
CA ILE A 96 -1.53 -5.78 -18.00
C ILE A 96 -0.33 -6.76 -18.09
N PHE A 97 0.78 -6.33 -18.70
CA PHE A 97 2.03 -7.09 -18.88
C PHE A 97 3.02 -7.08 -17.69
N ILE A 98 2.57 -6.80 -16.46
CA ILE A 98 3.36 -7.16 -15.26
C ILE A 98 3.41 -8.71 -15.10
N GLU A 99 2.56 -9.43 -15.83
CA GLU A 99 2.21 -10.83 -15.59
C GLU A 99 3.26 -11.89 -16.01
N ALA A 100 4.22 -11.60 -16.91
CA ALA A 100 5.08 -12.67 -17.45
C ALA A 100 6.54 -12.67 -16.99
N LYS A 101 7.19 -11.51 -16.84
CA LYS A 101 8.63 -11.44 -16.48
C LYS A 101 8.90 -11.22 -14.99
N ALA A 102 7.96 -10.61 -14.27
CA ALA A 102 8.08 -10.37 -12.81
C ALA A 102 7.37 -11.43 -11.96
N SER A 103 6.53 -12.29 -12.57
CA SER A 103 5.64 -13.23 -11.89
C SER A 103 6.34 -14.40 -11.18
N LYS A 104 7.60 -14.73 -11.54
CA LYS A 104 8.39 -15.66 -10.71
C LYS A 104 8.85 -15.06 -9.38
N THR A 105 8.77 -13.75 -9.20
CA THR A 105 9.37 -13.04 -8.04
C THR A 105 8.33 -12.25 -7.23
N PHE A 106 7.13 -12.02 -7.76
CA PHE A 106 6.07 -11.27 -7.09
C PHE A 106 4.95 -12.21 -6.61
N ASN A 107 4.84 -12.37 -5.29
CA ASN A 107 3.91 -13.33 -4.67
C ASN A 107 2.47 -12.82 -4.53
N CYS A 108 2.08 -11.80 -5.29
CA CYS A 108 0.73 -11.24 -5.27
C CYS A 108 0.09 -11.38 -6.64
N ARG A 109 -1.18 -11.78 -6.64
CA ARG A 109 -2.00 -11.91 -7.86
C ARG A 109 -3.38 -11.32 -7.64
N VAL A 110 -4.02 -10.89 -8.72
CA VAL A 110 -5.44 -10.53 -8.70
C VAL A 110 -6.26 -11.81 -8.53
N GLU A 111 -7.08 -11.85 -7.49
CA GLU A 111 -8.02 -12.95 -7.22
C GLU A 111 -9.40 -12.64 -7.82
N TRP A 112 -9.82 -11.38 -7.72
CA TRP A 112 -11.10 -10.92 -8.21
C TRP A 112 -11.03 -9.45 -8.61
N GLU A 113 -11.75 -9.10 -9.67
CA GLU A 113 -11.90 -7.72 -10.14
C GLU A 113 -13.33 -7.52 -10.64
N LYS A 114 -13.88 -6.34 -10.35
CA LYS A 114 -15.15 -5.88 -10.90
C LYS A 114 -15.04 -4.42 -11.27
N VAL A 115 -15.34 -4.11 -12.52
CA VAL A 115 -15.33 -2.75 -13.05
C VAL A 115 -16.71 -2.41 -13.60
N ALA A 116 -17.36 -1.41 -13.01
CA ALA A 116 -18.59 -0.83 -13.51
C ALA A 116 -18.30 0.53 -14.14
N ARG A 117 -18.75 0.72 -15.38
CA ARG A 117 -18.64 1.99 -16.11
C ARG A 117 -20.03 2.51 -16.46
N ALA A 118 -20.25 3.78 -16.21
CA ALA A 118 -21.46 4.48 -16.59
C ALA A 118 -21.08 5.76 -17.33
N ARG A 119 -21.81 6.07 -18.41
CA ARG A 119 -21.64 7.32 -19.16
C ARG A 119 -22.93 8.10 -19.07
N GLN A 120 -22.84 9.31 -18.53
CA GLN A 120 -23.95 10.24 -18.47
C GLN A 120 -23.72 11.36 -19.48
N THR A 121 -24.66 11.54 -20.41
CA THR A 121 -24.63 12.63 -21.40
C THR A 121 -25.67 13.66 -21.02
N SER A 122 -25.28 14.93 -20.92
CA SER A 122 -26.14 16.07 -20.65
C SER A 122 -25.80 17.23 -21.57
N LEU A 123 -26.65 18.25 -21.66
CA LEU A 123 -26.26 19.49 -22.33
C LEU A 123 -25.14 20.18 -21.55
N CYS A 124 -24.20 20.82 -22.25
CA CYS A 124 -23.11 21.53 -21.60
C CYS A 124 -23.64 22.80 -20.94
N ALA A 125 -23.18 23.09 -19.72
CA ALA A 125 -23.63 24.28 -18.98
C ALA A 125 -23.25 25.61 -19.66
N HIS A 126 -22.16 25.64 -20.44
CA HIS A 126 -21.65 26.84 -21.10
C HIS A 126 -22.15 26.98 -22.55
N ASP A 127 -22.66 25.89 -23.14
CA ASP A 127 -23.14 25.87 -24.53
C ASP A 127 -24.25 24.82 -24.66
N PRO A 128 -25.53 25.21 -24.53
CA PRO A 128 -26.67 24.30 -24.62
C PRO A 128 -26.82 23.63 -25.99
N ALA A 129 -26.16 24.11 -27.05
CA ALA A 129 -26.17 23.48 -28.36
C ALA A 129 -25.21 22.28 -28.45
N ARG A 130 -24.33 22.10 -27.44
CA ARG A 130 -23.39 20.97 -27.35
C ARG A 130 -23.80 19.98 -26.27
N SER A 131 -23.60 18.70 -26.57
CA SER A 131 -23.70 17.63 -25.59
C SER A 131 -22.35 17.38 -24.90
N CYS A 132 -22.37 17.32 -23.58
CA CYS A 132 -21.24 17.00 -22.71
C CYS A 132 -21.46 15.61 -22.12
N SER A 133 -20.47 14.72 -22.24
CA SER A 133 -20.51 13.40 -21.59
C SER A 133 -19.54 13.31 -20.43
N ARG A 134 -20.03 12.77 -19.30
CA ARG A 134 -19.26 12.48 -18.10
C ARG A 134 -19.22 10.98 -17.89
N GLU A 135 -18.02 10.43 -17.86
CA GLU A 135 -17.82 9.01 -17.55
C GLU A 135 -17.59 8.84 -16.06
N GLN A 136 -18.22 7.83 -15.48
CA GLN A 136 -18.03 7.39 -14.10
C GLN A 136 -17.57 5.95 -14.12
N THR A 137 -16.49 5.65 -13.40
CA THR A 137 -16.01 4.28 -13.24
C THR A 137 -15.92 3.94 -11.75
N ARG A 138 -16.48 2.81 -11.37
CA ARG A 138 -16.30 2.21 -10.04
C ARG A 138 -15.61 0.87 -10.23
N SER A 139 -14.43 0.73 -9.65
CA SER A 139 -13.63 -0.50 -9.71
C SER A 139 -13.40 -1.03 -8.30
N GLU A 140 -13.48 -2.34 -8.16
CA GLU A 140 -13.16 -3.08 -6.96
C GLU A 140 -12.24 -4.23 -7.34
N VAL A 141 -11.10 -4.36 -6.68
CA VAL A 141 -10.11 -5.40 -6.95
C VAL A 141 -9.59 -6.02 -5.65
N SER A 142 -9.51 -7.35 -5.63
CA SER A 142 -8.92 -8.14 -4.53
C SER A 142 -7.60 -8.74 -5.01
N TRP A 143 -6.53 -8.42 -4.30
CA TRP A 143 -5.23 -9.05 -4.48
C TRP A 143 -4.99 -10.09 -3.39
N LEU A 144 -4.59 -11.29 -3.77
CA LEU A 144 -4.13 -12.34 -2.86
C LEU A 144 -2.60 -12.40 -2.90
N CYS A 145 -1.98 -12.19 -1.74
CA CYS A 145 -0.54 -12.26 -1.57
C CYS A 145 -0.13 -13.41 -0.65
N SER A 146 0.90 -14.17 -1.02
CA SER A 146 1.45 -15.26 -0.20
C SER A 146 2.86 -14.95 0.33
N ARG A 147 3.25 -15.63 1.42
CA ARG A 147 4.62 -15.55 1.93
C ARG A 147 5.65 -16.06 0.89
N PRO A 148 6.87 -15.48 0.87
CA PRO A 148 7.35 -14.41 1.73
C PRO A 148 6.85 -13.02 1.27
N LEU A 149 6.21 -12.29 2.19
CA LEU A 149 5.73 -10.92 1.98
C LEU A 149 6.85 -9.96 2.39
N ARG A 150 7.61 -9.41 1.43
CA ARG A 150 8.82 -8.63 1.70
C ARG A 150 8.73 -7.18 1.21
N LEU A 151 7.72 -6.43 1.67
CA LEU A 151 7.34 -5.09 1.20
C LEU A 151 6.49 -5.13 -0.08
N LEU A 152 5.30 -4.54 -0.01
CA LEU A 152 4.42 -4.29 -1.15
C LEU A 152 4.42 -2.80 -1.44
N CYS A 153 4.18 -2.37 -2.67
CA CYS A 153 3.97 -0.96 -2.94
C CYS A 153 2.64 -0.80 -3.67
N VAL A 154 1.90 0.24 -3.31
CA VAL A 154 0.71 0.67 -4.04
C VAL A 154 1.17 1.55 -5.19
N TYR A 155 0.78 1.18 -6.41
CA TYR A 155 1.06 1.95 -7.62
C TYR A 155 -0.24 2.54 -8.14
N VAL A 156 -0.26 3.85 -8.37
CA VAL A 156 -1.38 4.58 -8.94
C VAL A 156 -0.90 5.29 -10.20
N ALA A 157 -1.49 4.96 -11.34
CA ALA A 157 -1.30 5.71 -12.58
C ALA A 157 -2.58 6.46 -12.92
N PHE A 158 -2.45 7.75 -13.18
CA PHE A 158 -3.53 8.67 -13.48
C PHE A 158 -3.19 9.41 -14.77
N TYR A 159 -3.96 9.14 -15.82
CA TYR A 159 -3.79 9.75 -17.13
C TYR A 159 -5.05 10.49 -17.53
N SER A 160 -5.06 11.79 -17.28
CA SER A 160 -6.07 12.69 -17.78
C SER A 160 -5.59 13.39 -19.05
N SER A 161 -6.50 14.08 -19.73
CA SER A 161 -6.17 14.92 -20.90
C SER A 161 -5.40 16.19 -20.53
N ASP A 162 -5.56 16.69 -19.30
CA ASP A 162 -4.94 17.91 -18.77
C ASP A 162 -3.73 17.65 -17.85
N TYR A 163 -3.59 16.44 -17.32
CA TYR A 163 -2.50 16.09 -16.41
C TYR A 163 -2.19 14.60 -16.41
N ARG A 164 -0.93 14.24 -16.11
CA ARG A 164 -0.48 12.86 -15.92
C ARG A 164 0.26 12.75 -14.60
N LEU A 165 -0.08 11.74 -13.81
CA LEU A 165 0.56 11.47 -12.51
C LEU A 165 0.80 9.97 -12.35
N VAL A 166 1.96 9.63 -11.82
CA VAL A 166 2.27 8.26 -11.38
C VAL A 166 2.83 8.33 -9.98
N GLN A 167 2.27 7.52 -9.08
CA GLN A 167 2.65 7.48 -7.67
C GLN A 167 2.92 6.04 -7.24
N LYS A 168 4.05 5.81 -6.59
CA LYS A 168 4.36 4.54 -5.92
C LYS A 168 4.55 4.81 -4.43
N VAL A 169 3.74 4.19 -3.59
CA VAL A 169 3.79 4.34 -2.12
C VAL A 169 4.13 2.99 -1.49
N CYS A 170 5.19 2.94 -0.69
CA CYS A 170 5.65 1.72 -0.02
C CYS A 170 5.65 1.87 1.53
N PRO A 171 4.48 1.84 2.21
CA PRO A 171 4.41 2.23 3.63
C PRO A 171 5.31 1.52 4.66
N ASP A 172 5.71 0.24 4.50
CA ASP A 172 6.68 -0.39 5.45
C ASP A 172 8.13 -0.37 4.96
N TYR A 173 8.49 0.38 3.90
CA TYR A 173 9.84 0.34 3.30
C TYR A 173 10.98 0.50 4.32
N HIS A 174 10.83 1.44 5.27
CA HIS A 174 11.83 1.70 6.31
C HIS A 174 11.99 0.58 7.36
N ARG A 175 10.99 -0.29 7.54
CA ARG A 175 11.07 -1.41 8.51
C ARG A 175 11.85 -2.61 7.98
N HIS A 176 11.99 -2.71 6.66
CA HIS A 176 12.66 -3.84 6.01
C HIS A 176 13.84 -3.42 5.11
N GLY A 177 14.07 -2.12 4.93
CA GLY A 177 15.17 -1.58 4.12
C GLY A 177 16.46 -1.40 4.91
N HIS A 178 17.53 -2.10 4.48
CA HIS A 178 18.90 -1.69 4.76
C HIS A 178 19.22 -0.44 3.91
N GLY A 179 19.08 0.75 4.50
CA GLY A 179 19.65 2.00 3.96
C GLY A 179 18.64 3.05 3.44
N PRO A 180 19.05 4.33 3.41
CA PRO A 180 18.21 5.45 2.99
C PRO A 180 17.94 5.47 1.48
N TYR A 181 16.73 5.89 1.10
CA TYR A 181 16.28 6.04 -0.28
C TYR A 181 16.99 7.22 -0.96
N PHE A 182 17.46 7.01 -2.20
CA PHE A 182 17.88 8.08 -3.11
C PHE A 182 16.78 8.25 -4.17
N PRO A 183 16.07 9.40 -4.21
CA PRO A 183 15.15 9.69 -5.30
C PRO A 183 15.94 9.86 -6.60
N SER A 184 15.70 9.01 -7.59
CA SER A 184 16.00 9.32 -8.98
C SER A 184 14.93 10.29 -9.47
N GLY A 185 15.37 11.51 -9.83
CA GLY A 185 14.55 12.68 -10.13
C GLY A 185 13.71 12.61 -11.39
#